data_AF-A0A936Q7E2-F1
#
_entry.id   AF-A0A936Q7E2-F1
#
_cell.length_a   1.000
_cell.length_b   1.000
_cell.length_c   1.000
_cell.angle_alpha   90.00
_cell.angle_beta   90.00
_cell.angle_gamma   90.00
#
_symmetry.space_group_name_H-M   'P 1'
#
loop_
_entity.id
_entity.type
_entity.pdbx_description
1 polymer ?
#
loop_
_entity_poly.entity_id
_entity_poly.type
_entity_poly.pdbx_seq_one_letter_code
_entity_poly.pdbx_strand_id
1 'polypeptide(L)'
;MPVPERRTYRAAVALAAVVVTLLLLLAPRTTLWDRDESRFARSAVEMLSSGDFLVPTFAGELRPHKPPLLPWLMALSASVLGPTEVAFRLWSALAHGASVLLTFAAGRRLAGETAALLGAALLALSPLALLEGAAATADAVLLAGLTGVLAVFADAAVGGVRARHFVLGAIASAVAQLAKGPVALALPLLGLGGALLLAPAAFRQRRWLAGLLSASSLLGLVPVLGWGLLADAATNGRLLSAAIGTHVIGRTLAPMEGHGSGILVGPLYYGVVVLVGFSPFTLLLPSAWVRIRSGGVLAPGARAILLGCALAPLLLFTVVATKLPHYLLPAFPALALLAAEAAESGERRGLVAGGLLLAPVVAVALAALGFVVAVPPIAALRAPAVAAFVAISAETVLAAAFLRSGRSRAAAATLLVGTAAALAAAVGFGLPALEAWKPVPRLAIEARRAVGDAPAATLGFEEPSVFVHFGPGPVERLASEADAARWARRAGPGLLVTTRAGLERLVACEGLLPLVPLAWQGGMNVSKGAPVELVALARGGPWTKSPR
;
A
#
# COMPACT_ATOMS: atom_id res chain seq x y z
N MET A 1 -20.05 -23.53 -30.89
CA MET A 1 -19.83 -23.24 -29.46
C MET A 1 -18.74 -22.19 -29.34
N PRO A 2 -18.97 -20.99 -28.77
CA PRO A 2 -17.90 -20.03 -28.57
C PRO A 2 -16.94 -20.54 -27.47
N VAL A 3 -15.66 -20.55 -27.85
CA VAL A 3 -14.43 -20.95 -27.17
C VAL A 3 -14.40 -20.61 -25.66
N PRO A 4 -14.12 -21.56 -24.75
CA PRO A 4 -13.97 -21.35 -23.30
C PRO A 4 -13.11 -20.14 -22.91
N GLU A 5 -12.08 -19.82 -23.70
CA GLU A 5 -11.15 -18.71 -23.49
C GLU A 5 -11.80 -17.32 -23.44
N ARG A 6 -12.91 -17.10 -24.15
CA ARG A 6 -13.57 -15.78 -24.14
C ARG A 6 -14.33 -15.52 -22.85
N ARG A 7 -14.80 -16.58 -22.16
CA ARG A 7 -15.62 -16.45 -20.94
C ARG A 7 -14.75 -16.08 -19.75
N THR A 8 -13.62 -16.73 -19.58
CA THR A 8 -12.62 -16.49 -18.53
C THR A 8 -11.99 -15.12 -18.66
N TYR A 9 -11.70 -14.65 -19.88
CA TYR A 9 -11.20 -13.30 -20.11
C TYR A 9 -12.22 -12.24 -19.66
N ARG A 10 -13.49 -12.39 -20.07
CA ARG A 10 -14.58 -11.51 -19.61
C ARG A 10 -14.74 -11.55 -18.09
N ALA A 11 -14.59 -12.72 -17.47
CA ALA A 11 -14.65 -12.86 -16.01
C ALA A 11 -13.49 -12.14 -15.31
N ALA A 12 -12.26 -12.24 -15.83
CA ALA A 12 -11.10 -11.53 -15.28
C ALA A 12 -11.25 -10.01 -15.42
N VAL A 13 -11.73 -9.53 -16.57
CA VAL A 13 -12.04 -8.11 -16.79
C VAL A 13 -13.14 -7.63 -15.85
N ALA A 14 -14.23 -8.38 -15.71
CA ALA A 14 -15.31 -8.05 -14.79
C ALA A 14 -14.82 -8.02 -13.33
N LEU A 15 -14.00 -9.00 -12.92
CA LEU A 15 -13.40 -9.04 -11.59
C LEU A 15 -12.55 -7.79 -11.32
N ALA A 16 -11.64 -7.45 -12.24
CA ALA A 16 -10.81 -6.25 -12.10
C ALA A 16 -11.65 -4.97 -12.05
N ALA A 17 -12.67 -4.86 -12.91
CA ALA A 17 -13.59 -3.71 -12.92
C ALA A 17 -14.38 -3.59 -11.62
N VAL A 18 -14.88 -4.70 -11.08
CA VAL A 18 -15.58 -4.73 -9.79
C VAL A 18 -14.66 -4.28 -8.67
N VAL A 19 -13.43 -4.80 -8.60
CA VAL A 19 -12.46 -4.41 -7.56
C VAL A 19 -12.12 -2.93 -7.65
N VAL A 20 -11.81 -2.42 -8.84
CA VAL A 20 -11.54 -0.98 -9.05
C VAL A 20 -12.75 -0.16 -8.60
N THR A 21 -13.95 -0.53 -9.04
CA THR A 21 -15.18 0.20 -8.68
C THR A 21 -15.39 0.23 -7.17
N LEU A 22 -15.23 -0.91 -6.50
CA LEU A 22 -15.34 -1.01 -5.04
C LEU A 22 -14.33 -0.10 -4.33
N LEU A 23 -13.07 -0.09 -4.77
CA LEU A 23 -12.02 0.76 -4.20
C LEU A 23 -12.30 2.25 -4.43
N LEU A 24 -12.84 2.63 -5.59
CA LEU A 24 -13.21 4.03 -5.87
C LEU A 24 -14.45 4.49 -5.10
N LEU A 25 -15.43 3.60 -4.90
CA LEU A 25 -16.58 3.87 -4.02
C LEU A 25 -16.17 4.00 -2.54
N LEU A 26 -15.06 3.34 -2.18
CA LEU A 26 -14.46 3.41 -0.85
C LEU A 26 -13.63 4.68 -0.64
N ALA A 27 -12.97 5.16 -1.69
CA ALA A 27 -12.02 6.27 -1.62
C ALA A 27 -12.54 7.53 -0.88
N PRO A 28 -13.79 8.02 -1.06
CA PRO A 28 -14.27 9.22 -0.36
C PRO A 28 -14.80 8.93 1.06
N ARG A 29 -14.82 7.66 1.51
CA ARG A 29 -15.39 7.27 2.82
C ARG A 29 -14.45 7.51 3.99
N THR A 30 -13.17 7.74 3.72
CA THR A 30 -12.15 8.07 4.72
C THR A 30 -11.27 9.17 4.19
N THR A 31 -10.83 10.07 5.06
CA THR A 31 -9.81 11.05 4.70
C THR A 31 -8.47 10.35 4.49
N LEU A 32 -7.49 11.06 3.95
CA LEU A 32 -6.16 10.51 3.75
C LEU A 32 -5.57 10.01 5.07
N TRP A 33 -4.93 8.84 5.02
CA TRP A 33 -4.19 8.33 6.16
C TRP A 33 -2.90 9.12 6.33
N ASP A 34 -2.50 9.30 7.59
CA ASP A 34 -1.31 10.08 7.88
C ASP A 34 -0.03 9.39 7.39
N ARG A 35 1.06 10.16 7.29
CA ARG A 35 2.34 9.75 6.69
C ARG A 35 2.29 9.61 5.17
N ASP A 36 2.09 8.41 4.65
CA ASP A 36 2.42 8.13 3.25
C ASP A 36 1.40 8.76 2.27
N GLU A 37 0.09 8.57 2.48
CA GLU A 37 -0.92 9.16 1.59
C GLU A 37 -0.86 10.69 1.58
N SER A 38 -0.82 11.28 2.78
CA SER A 38 -0.77 12.73 2.95
C SER A 38 0.49 13.34 2.31
N ARG A 39 1.65 12.69 2.43
CA ARG A 39 2.89 13.15 1.77
C ARG A 39 2.80 13.08 0.25
N PHE A 40 2.25 12.02 -0.30
CA PHE A 40 2.10 11.89 -1.76
C PHE A 40 1.07 12.87 -2.32
N ALA A 41 -0.10 12.97 -1.68
CA ALA A 41 -1.16 13.90 -2.06
C ALA A 41 -0.68 15.34 -1.99
N ARG A 42 0.00 15.73 -0.90
CA ARG A 42 0.54 17.10 -0.78
C ARG A 42 1.58 17.39 -1.86
N SER A 43 2.47 16.45 -2.14
CA SER A 43 3.46 16.59 -3.21
C SER A 43 2.79 16.81 -4.57
N ALA A 44 1.72 16.08 -4.88
CA ALA A 44 0.94 16.26 -6.11
C ALA A 44 0.26 17.65 -6.18
N VAL A 45 -0.29 18.13 -5.06
CA VAL A 45 -0.88 19.49 -4.98
C VAL A 45 0.19 20.56 -5.19
N GLU A 46 1.39 20.41 -4.62
CA GLU A 46 2.49 21.35 -4.81
C GLU A 46 3.00 21.37 -6.25
N MET A 47 3.07 20.22 -6.93
CA MET A 47 3.38 20.16 -8.36
C MET A 47 2.37 20.93 -9.20
N LEU A 48 1.07 20.79 -8.90
CA LEU A 48 0.00 21.51 -9.61
C LEU A 48 0.03 23.02 -9.36
N SER A 49 0.28 23.45 -8.13
CA SER A 49 0.27 24.87 -7.78
C SER A 49 1.53 25.62 -8.23
N SER A 50 2.68 24.95 -8.21
CA SER A 50 3.96 25.54 -8.65
C SER A 50 4.22 25.42 -10.15
N GLY A 51 3.64 24.41 -10.80
CA GLY A 51 4.00 24.01 -12.16
C GLY A 51 5.33 23.26 -12.27
N ASP A 52 6.03 23.04 -11.14
CA ASP A 52 7.27 22.26 -11.11
C ASP A 52 6.95 20.78 -10.89
N PHE A 53 6.99 20.01 -11.99
CA PHE A 53 6.86 18.56 -11.96
C PHE A 53 8.22 17.84 -11.88
N LEU A 54 9.33 18.57 -11.94
CA LEU A 54 10.66 17.99 -11.94
C LEU A 54 11.15 17.72 -10.52
N VAL A 55 11.06 18.72 -9.63
CA VAL A 55 11.58 18.64 -8.25
C VAL A 55 10.44 18.35 -7.27
N PRO A 56 10.38 17.13 -6.68
CA PRO A 56 9.33 16.81 -5.73
C PRO A 56 9.53 17.56 -4.40
N THR A 57 8.47 18.20 -3.93
CA THR A 57 8.44 18.87 -2.62
C THR A 57 7.37 18.29 -1.70
N PHE A 58 7.51 18.56 -0.41
CA PHE A 58 6.49 18.37 0.61
C PHE A 58 6.59 19.49 1.64
N ALA A 59 5.51 20.25 1.80
CA ALA A 59 5.45 21.42 2.67
C ALA A 59 6.56 22.44 2.32
N GLY A 60 6.82 22.64 1.03
CA GLY A 60 7.84 23.58 0.53
C GLY A 60 9.28 23.09 0.65
N GLU A 61 9.53 21.91 1.21
CA GLU A 61 10.86 21.33 1.33
C GLU A 61 11.10 20.23 0.29
N LEU A 62 12.35 20.07 -0.13
CA LEU A 62 12.77 18.99 -1.05
C LEU A 62 12.40 17.62 -0.48
N ARG A 63 11.77 16.77 -1.30
CA ARG A 63 11.38 15.39 -0.96
C ARG A 63 12.16 14.37 -1.78
N PRO A 64 13.37 13.95 -1.35
CA PRO A 64 14.25 13.06 -2.13
C PRO A 64 13.91 11.55 -1.96
N HIS A 65 12.83 11.22 -1.26
CA HIS A 65 12.61 9.87 -0.73
C HIS A 65 12.23 8.80 -1.77
N LYS A 66 11.47 9.19 -2.81
CA LYS A 66 10.87 8.26 -3.78
C LYS A 66 10.83 8.94 -5.16
N PRO A 67 10.93 8.18 -6.26
CA PRO A 67 10.74 8.75 -7.59
C PRO A 67 9.27 9.21 -7.81
N PRO A 68 9.00 10.01 -8.86
CA PRO A 68 7.86 10.91 -8.88
C PRO A 68 6.59 10.34 -9.53
N LEU A 69 6.57 9.06 -9.95
CA LEU A 69 5.46 8.54 -10.75
C LEU A 69 4.10 8.69 -10.07
N LEU A 70 4.01 8.30 -8.79
CA LEU A 70 2.72 8.40 -8.10
C LEU A 70 2.26 9.86 -7.95
N PRO A 71 3.08 10.81 -7.45
CA PRO A 71 2.73 12.24 -7.49
C PRO A 71 2.31 12.75 -8.87
N TRP A 72 3.00 12.36 -9.95
CA TRP A 72 2.61 12.76 -11.32
C TRP A 72 1.23 12.22 -11.71
N LEU A 73 0.96 10.95 -11.44
CA LEU A 73 -0.34 10.34 -11.69
C LEU A 73 -1.42 11.03 -10.85
N MET A 74 -1.17 11.24 -9.56
CA MET A 74 -2.09 11.96 -8.67
C MET A 74 -2.36 13.39 -9.13
N ALA A 75 -1.33 14.11 -9.59
CA ALA A 75 -1.49 15.46 -10.13
C ALA A 75 -2.36 15.45 -11.39
N LEU A 76 -2.20 14.43 -12.26
CA LEU A 76 -3.04 14.26 -13.44
C LEU A 76 -4.52 14.01 -13.09
N SER A 77 -4.83 13.19 -12.10
CA SER A 77 -6.22 12.99 -11.68
C SER A 77 -6.77 14.18 -10.90
N ALA A 78 -5.96 14.82 -10.07
CA ALA A 78 -6.36 16.00 -9.29
C ALA A 78 -6.53 17.25 -10.15
N SER A 79 -5.88 17.37 -11.31
CA SER A 79 -6.11 18.49 -12.25
C SER A 79 -7.48 18.42 -12.92
N VAL A 80 -8.07 17.23 -13.02
CA VAL A 80 -9.40 17.01 -13.63
C VAL A 80 -10.50 16.93 -12.58
N LEU A 81 -10.27 16.21 -11.48
CA LEU A 81 -11.28 15.92 -10.44
C LEU A 81 -11.19 16.85 -9.23
N GLY A 82 -10.18 17.72 -9.18
CA GLY A 82 -9.80 18.45 -7.97
C GLY A 82 -9.03 17.58 -6.96
N PRO A 83 -8.40 18.20 -5.95
CA PRO A 83 -7.59 17.52 -4.93
C PRO A 83 -8.47 16.77 -3.91
N THR A 84 -9.09 15.68 -4.34
CA THR A 84 -10.01 14.84 -3.56
C THR A 84 -9.38 13.48 -3.26
N GLU A 85 -9.91 12.78 -2.26
CA GLU A 85 -9.47 11.42 -1.89
C GLU A 85 -9.62 10.44 -3.05
N VAL A 86 -10.68 10.60 -3.86
CA VAL A 86 -10.90 9.81 -5.09
C VAL A 86 -9.79 10.08 -6.10
N ALA A 87 -9.44 11.36 -6.33
CA ALA A 87 -8.38 11.71 -7.27
C ALA A 87 -7.02 11.12 -6.85
N PHE A 88 -6.69 11.18 -5.55
CA PHE A 88 -5.43 10.67 -5.05
C PHE A 88 -5.34 9.13 -5.04
N ARG A 89 -6.46 8.43 -4.77
CA ARG A 89 -6.49 6.96 -4.70
C ARG A 89 -6.77 6.28 -6.05
N LEU A 90 -7.17 7.04 -7.09
CA LEU A 90 -7.56 6.52 -8.40
C LEU A 90 -6.52 5.57 -9.00
N TRP A 91 -5.26 5.99 -9.02
CA TRP A 91 -4.20 5.24 -9.67
C TRP A 91 -3.78 3.99 -8.90
N SER A 92 -3.89 4.01 -7.57
CA SER A 92 -3.69 2.81 -6.75
C SER A 92 -4.79 1.78 -7.02
N ALA A 93 -6.04 2.21 -7.11
CA ALA A 93 -7.17 1.32 -7.41
C ALA A 93 -7.02 0.69 -8.81
N LEU A 94 -6.72 1.51 -9.82
CA LEU A 94 -6.45 1.05 -11.18
C LEU A 94 -5.24 0.10 -11.24
N ALA A 95 -4.17 0.38 -10.50
CA ALA A 95 -2.98 -0.46 -10.47
C ALA A 95 -3.25 -1.83 -9.82
N HIS A 96 -4.07 -1.89 -8.76
CA HIS A 96 -4.51 -3.17 -8.21
C HIS A 96 -5.35 -3.95 -9.23
N GLY A 97 -6.31 -3.31 -9.88
CA GLY A 97 -7.09 -3.92 -10.98
C GLY A 97 -6.20 -4.43 -12.13
N ALA A 98 -5.18 -3.66 -12.52
CA ALA A 98 -4.20 -4.07 -13.51
C ALA A 98 -3.38 -5.29 -13.02
N SER A 99 -2.98 -5.32 -11.75
CA SER A 99 -2.27 -6.47 -11.14
C SER A 99 -3.12 -7.75 -11.17
N VAL A 100 -4.43 -7.65 -10.95
CA VAL A 100 -5.38 -8.77 -11.10
C VAL A 100 -5.38 -9.31 -12.54
N LEU A 101 -5.50 -8.43 -13.54
CA LEU A 101 -5.49 -8.82 -14.95
C LEU A 101 -4.15 -9.42 -15.40
N LEU A 102 -3.04 -8.84 -14.93
CA LEU A 102 -1.69 -9.30 -15.27
C LEU A 102 -1.38 -10.64 -14.58
N THR A 103 -1.91 -10.87 -13.38
CA THR A 103 -1.83 -12.16 -12.68
C THR A 103 -2.62 -13.22 -13.44
N PHE A 104 -3.82 -12.90 -13.93
CA PHE A 104 -4.57 -13.78 -14.83
C PHE A 104 -3.79 -14.07 -16.12
N ALA A 105 -3.21 -13.06 -16.76
CA ALA A 105 -2.42 -13.22 -17.99
C ALA A 105 -1.20 -14.13 -17.79
N ALA A 106 -0.44 -13.92 -16.70
CA ALA A 106 0.67 -14.78 -16.32
C ALA A 106 0.19 -16.20 -16.01
N GLY A 107 -0.86 -16.32 -15.18
CA GLY A 107 -1.44 -17.59 -14.77
C GLY A 107 -1.89 -18.46 -15.94
N ARG A 108 -2.51 -17.87 -16.98
CA ARG A 108 -2.95 -18.63 -18.17
C ARG A 108 -1.78 -19.34 -18.86
N ARG A 109 -0.60 -18.74 -18.83
CA ARG A 109 0.63 -19.34 -19.39
C ARG A 109 1.24 -20.38 -18.44
N LEU A 110 1.17 -20.15 -17.13
CA LEU A 110 1.95 -20.90 -16.15
C LEU A 110 1.18 -22.04 -15.46
N ALA A 111 -0.10 -21.83 -15.15
CA ALA A 111 -0.92 -22.70 -14.29
C ALA A 111 -2.21 -23.18 -14.96
N GLY A 112 -2.53 -22.69 -16.15
CA GLY A 112 -3.79 -22.97 -16.84
C GLY A 112 -4.91 -22.00 -16.50
N GLU A 113 -5.96 -22.01 -17.30
CA GLU A 113 -6.95 -20.92 -17.33
C GLU A 113 -7.82 -20.80 -16.08
N THR A 114 -8.30 -21.93 -15.54
CA THR A 114 -9.13 -21.92 -14.32
C THR A 114 -8.31 -21.51 -13.10
N ALA A 115 -7.10 -22.05 -12.94
CA ALA A 115 -6.17 -21.67 -11.87
C ALA A 115 -5.75 -20.20 -11.99
N ALA A 116 -5.59 -19.68 -13.22
CA ALA A 116 -5.30 -18.28 -13.44
C ALA A 116 -6.43 -17.36 -12.95
N LEU A 117 -7.69 -17.69 -13.28
CA LEU A 117 -8.84 -16.89 -12.85
C LEU A 117 -9.01 -16.94 -11.33
N LEU A 118 -8.85 -18.13 -10.74
CA LEU A 118 -8.88 -18.28 -9.29
C LEU A 118 -7.74 -17.51 -8.62
N GLY A 119 -6.50 -17.62 -9.12
CA GLY A 119 -5.35 -16.88 -8.58
C GLY A 119 -5.53 -15.37 -8.68
N ALA A 120 -6.11 -14.88 -9.79
CA ALA A 120 -6.47 -13.47 -9.91
C ALA A 120 -7.53 -13.05 -8.88
N ALA A 121 -8.52 -13.90 -8.59
CA ALA A 121 -9.53 -13.66 -7.54
C ALA A 121 -8.92 -13.67 -6.13
N LEU A 122 -7.99 -14.60 -5.84
CA LEU A 122 -7.27 -14.63 -4.56
C LEU A 122 -6.42 -13.35 -4.38
N LEU A 123 -5.70 -12.89 -5.41
CA LEU A 123 -4.97 -11.63 -5.35
C LEU A 123 -5.91 -10.44 -5.17
N ALA A 124 -7.00 -10.39 -5.95
CA ALA A 124 -7.99 -9.34 -5.91
C ALA A 124 -8.54 -9.09 -4.51
N LEU A 125 -8.75 -10.15 -3.74
CA LEU A 125 -9.32 -10.10 -2.39
C LEU A 125 -8.29 -10.29 -1.27
N SER A 126 -6.99 -10.36 -1.57
CA SER A 126 -5.96 -10.47 -0.54
C SER A 126 -5.94 -9.18 0.31
N PRO A 127 -6.08 -9.26 1.65
CA PRO A 127 -6.19 -8.08 2.50
C PRO A 127 -5.09 -7.03 2.28
N LEU A 128 -3.83 -7.44 2.17
CA LEU A 128 -2.73 -6.49 1.95
C LEU A 128 -2.78 -5.86 0.55
N ALA A 129 -3.16 -6.62 -0.48
CA ALA A 129 -3.27 -6.10 -1.84
C ALA A 129 -4.44 -5.11 -1.98
N LEU A 130 -5.57 -5.41 -1.33
CA LEU A 130 -6.70 -4.49 -1.23
C LEU A 130 -6.37 -3.22 -0.45
N LEU A 131 -5.66 -3.35 0.67
CA LEU A 131 -5.24 -2.20 1.47
C LEU A 131 -4.37 -1.25 0.64
N GLU A 132 -3.35 -1.77 -0.04
CA GLU A 132 -2.49 -0.94 -0.89
C GLU A 132 -3.20 -0.45 -2.15
N GLY A 133 -4.19 -1.19 -2.67
CA GLY A 133 -5.06 -0.71 -3.75
C GLY A 133 -6.01 0.40 -3.33
N ALA A 134 -6.47 0.40 -2.07
CA ALA A 134 -7.29 1.46 -1.48
C ALA A 134 -6.44 2.66 -1.06
N ALA A 135 -5.15 2.44 -0.77
CA ALA A 135 -4.28 3.46 -0.22
C ALA A 135 -3.61 4.31 -1.30
N ALA A 136 -3.42 5.60 -1.02
CA ALA A 136 -2.75 6.56 -1.90
C ALA A 136 -1.21 6.39 -1.84
N THR A 137 -0.71 5.16 -2.04
CA THR A 137 0.70 4.77 -1.91
C THR A 137 1.27 4.23 -3.22
N ALA A 138 2.60 4.15 -3.33
CA ALA A 138 3.27 3.71 -4.56
C ALA A 138 3.27 2.20 -4.75
N ASP A 139 2.80 1.45 -3.75
CA ASP A 139 2.93 0.00 -3.66
C ASP A 139 2.02 -0.75 -4.62
N ALA A 140 0.78 -0.28 -4.84
CA ALA A 140 -0.10 -0.84 -5.86
C ALA A 140 0.46 -0.62 -7.27
N VAL A 141 1.04 0.55 -7.56
CA VAL A 141 1.68 0.86 -8.85
C VAL A 141 2.93 0.01 -9.07
N LEU A 142 3.74 -0.17 -8.02
CA LEU A 142 4.87 -1.10 -8.04
C LEU A 142 4.42 -2.53 -8.34
N LEU A 143 3.38 -3.00 -7.65
CA LEU A 143 2.82 -4.35 -7.85
C LEU A 143 2.38 -4.54 -9.30
N ALA A 144 1.69 -3.57 -9.88
CA ALA A 144 1.24 -3.62 -11.27
C ALA A 144 2.42 -3.75 -12.25
N GLY A 145 3.45 -2.92 -12.07
CA GLY A 145 4.66 -2.98 -12.90
C GLY A 145 5.40 -4.33 -12.77
N LEU A 146 5.62 -4.82 -11.54
CA LEU A 146 6.28 -6.10 -11.30
C LEU A 146 5.46 -7.30 -11.82
N THR A 147 4.14 -7.26 -11.65
CA THR A 147 3.25 -8.28 -12.21
C THR A 147 3.22 -8.22 -13.73
N GLY A 148 3.37 -7.04 -14.32
CA GLY A 148 3.56 -6.84 -15.76
C GLY A 148 4.83 -7.51 -16.27
N VAL A 149 5.95 -7.33 -15.55
CA VAL A 149 7.23 -8.02 -15.86
C VAL A 149 7.04 -9.54 -15.77
N LEU A 150 6.38 -10.05 -14.73
CA LEU A 150 6.04 -11.47 -14.60
C LEU A 150 5.19 -11.97 -15.78
N ALA A 151 4.13 -11.25 -16.17
CA ALA A 151 3.24 -11.64 -17.26
C ALA A 151 3.97 -11.68 -18.62
N VAL A 152 4.79 -10.67 -18.91
CA VAL A 152 5.61 -10.63 -20.14
C VAL A 152 6.63 -11.76 -20.15
N PHE A 153 7.31 -12.00 -19.04
CA PHE A 153 8.29 -13.08 -18.93
C PHE A 153 7.63 -14.46 -19.06
N ALA A 154 6.46 -14.66 -18.45
CA ALA A 154 5.68 -15.88 -18.58
C ALA A 154 5.25 -16.15 -20.03
N ASP A 155 4.75 -15.14 -20.76
CA ASP A 155 4.40 -15.26 -22.18
C ASP A 155 5.63 -15.64 -23.03
N ALA A 156 6.77 -15.00 -22.76
CA ALA A 156 8.02 -15.26 -23.47
C ALA A 156 8.60 -16.64 -23.15
N ALA A 157 8.54 -17.09 -21.89
CA ALA A 157 9.08 -18.36 -21.45
C ALA A 157 8.32 -19.55 -22.06
N VAL A 158 6.99 -19.42 -22.20
CA VAL A 158 6.13 -20.47 -22.76
C VAL A 158 6.03 -20.36 -24.29
N GLY A 159 5.80 -19.16 -24.79
CA GLY A 159 5.51 -18.91 -26.21
C GLY A 159 6.72 -18.53 -27.07
N GLY A 160 7.91 -18.40 -26.49
CA GLY A 160 9.12 -17.90 -27.15
C GLY A 160 9.26 -16.38 -27.12
N VAL A 161 10.50 -15.88 -27.15
CA VAL A 161 10.81 -14.45 -27.09
C VAL A 161 10.46 -13.75 -28.43
N ARG A 162 9.86 -12.56 -28.35
CA ARG A 162 9.40 -11.74 -29.49
C ARG A 162 9.69 -10.27 -29.22
N ALA A 163 9.77 -9.45 -30.26
CA ALA A 163 10.05 -8.01 -30.15
C ALA A 163 9.12 -7.27 -29.18
N ARG A 164 7.81 -7.57 -29.19
CA ARG A 164 6.84 -6.97 -28.27
C ARG A 164 7.19 -7.19 -26.79
N HIS A 165 7.89 -8.28 -26.44
CA HIS A 165 8.24 -8.55 -25.05
C HIS A 165 9.26 -7.56 -24.53
N PHE A 166 10.19 -7.10 -25.36
CA PHE A 166 11.16 -6.08 -24.97
C PHE A 166 10.47 -4.74 -24.69
N VAL A 167 9.52 -4.35 -25.55
CA VAL A 167 8.76 -3.10 -25.37
C VAL A 167 7.87 -3.17 -24.12
N LEU A 168 7.04 -4.21 -24.01
CA LEU A 168 6.12 -4.38 -22.88
C LEU A 168 6.87 -4.61 -21.57
N GLY A 169 7.98 -5.36 -21.61
CA GLY A 169 8.85 -5.59 -20.47
C GLY A 169 9.51 -4.29 -20.00
N ALA A 170 10.05 -3.49 -20.92
CA ALA A 170 10.62 -2.19 -20.61
C ALA A 170 9.58 -1.23 -20.01
N ILE A 171 8.36 -1.17 -20.54
CA ILE A 171 7.27 -0.35 -19.99
C ILE A 171 6.91 -0.82 -18.57
N ALA A 172 6.69 -2.12 -18.37
CA ALA A 172 6.36 -2.67 -17.05
C ALA A 172 7.48 -2.42 -16.02
N SER A 173 8.73 -2.60 -16.43
CA SER A 173 9.91 -2.28 -15.64
C SER A 173 10.03 -0.78 -15.34
N ALA A 174 9.72 0.10 -16.29
CA ALA A 174 9.73 1.55 -16.09
C ALA A 174 8.67 2.00 -15.07
N VAL A 175 7.44 1.47 -15.16
CA VAL A 175 6.37 1.75 -14.18
C VAL A 175 6.81 1.32 -12.78
N ALA A 176 7.34 0.11 -12.62
CA ALA A 176 7.79 -0.39 -11.34
C ALA A 176 8.94 0.46 -10.76
N GLN A 177 9.93 0.81 -11.58
CA GLN A 177 11.12 1.54 -11.14
C GLN A 177 10.85 3.03 -10.88
N LEU A 178 9.99 3.69 -11.65
CA LEU A 178 9.56 5.05 -11.33
C LEU A 178 8.59 5.10 -10.12
N ALA A 179 7.94 3.99 -9.74
CA ALA A 179 7.11 3.94 -8.54
C ALA A 179 7.95 3.86 -7.26
N LYS A 180 8.96 2.97 -7.22
CA LYS A 180 9.69 2.66 -5.96
C LYS A 180 11.22 2.49 -6.10
N GLY A 181 11.78 2.84 -7.26
CA GLY A 181 13.23 2.92 -7.46
C GLY A 181 13.94 1.57 -7.54
N PRO A 182 15.15 1.43 -6.97
CA PRO A 182 16.05 0.28 -7.20
C PRO A 182 15.48 -1.09 -6.82
N VAL A 183 14.54 -1.15 -5.87
CA VAL A 183 13.93 -2.42 -5.47
C VAL A 183 13.16 -3.09 -6.60
N ALA A 184 12.57 -2.30 -7.50
CA ALA A 184 11.87 -2.79 -8.67
C ALA A 184 12.81 -3.39 -9.72
N LEU A 185 14.10 -3.05 -9.68
CA LEU A 185 15.15 -3.69 -10.48
C LEU A 185 15.59 -5.01 -9.83
N ALA A 186 15.81 -5.00 -8.52
CA ALA A 186 16.32 -6.15 -7.78
C ALA A 186 15.36 -7.35 -7.80
N LEU A 187 14.05 -7.12 -7.60
CA LEU A 187 13.08 -8.21 -7.45
C LEU A 187 12.94 -9.10 -8.70
N PRO A 188 12.77 -8.58 -9.93
CA PRO A 188 12.75 -9.41 -11.13
C PRO A 188 14.07 -10.14 -11.38
N LEU A 189 15.22 -9.49 -11.13
CA LEU A 189 16.53 -10.11 -11.31
C LEU A 189 16.75 -11.27 -10.32
N LEU A 190 16.38 -11.09 -9.05
CA LEU A 190 16.46 -12.15 -8.04
C LEU A 190 15.47 -13.28 -8.33
N GLY A 191 14.22 -12.95 -8.66
CA GLY A 191 13.17 -13.96 -8.84
C GLY A 191 13.27 -14.69 -10.18
N LEU A 192 13.17 -13.96 -11.29
CA LEU A 192 13.18 -14.54 -12.64
C LEU A 192 14.59 -14.92 -13.08
N GLY A 193 15.60 -14.11 -12.74
CA GLY A 193 17.00 -14.48 -12.97
C GLY A 193 17.40 -15.71 -12.14
N GLY A 194 16.97 -15.77 -10.87
CA GLY A 194 17.11 -16.96 -10.03
C GLY A 194 16.45 -18.20 -10.64
N ALA A 195 15.24 -18.07 -11.19
CA ALA A 195 14.58 -19.16 -11.90
C ALA A 195 15.40 -19.66 -13.09
N LEU A 196 15.94 -18.76 -13.92
CA LEU A 196 16.80 -19.11 -15.06
C LEU A 196 18.13 -19.76 -14.63
N LEU A 197 18.66 -19.42 -13.46
CA LEU A 197 19.92 -19.95 -12.95
C LEU A 197 19.75 -21.32 -12.28
N LEU A 198 18.71 -21.49 -11.47
CA LEU A 198 18.49 -22.69 -10.66
C LEU A 198 17.75 -23.79 -11.40
N ALA A 199 17.00 -23.48 -12.46
CA ALA A 199 16.30 -24.46 -13.29
C ALA A 199 16.65 -24.30 -14.79
N PRO A 200 17.94 -24.32 -15.19
CA PRO A 200 18.35 -23.96 -16.55
C PRO A 200 17.76 -24.90 -17.61
N ALA A 201 17.64 -26.19 -17.31
CA ALA A 201 17.07 -27.20 -18.19
C ALA A 201 15.56 -26.98 -18.44
N ALA A 202 14.88 -26.18 -17.60
CA ALA A 202 13.47 -25.89 -17.75
C ALA A 202 13.16 -24.82 -18.82
N PHE A 203 14.18 -24.15 -19.37
CA PHE A 203 14.02 -23.02 -20.28
C PHE A 203 14.75 -23.21 -21.60
N ARG A 204 14.00 -23.55 -22.65
CA ARG A 204 14.54 -23.78 -24.01
C ARG A 204 15.29 -22.57 -24.58
N GLN A 205 14.79 -21.35 -24.34
CA GLN A 205 15.37 -20.10 -24.85
C GLN A 205 16.02 -19.25 -23.74
N ARG A 206 16.67 -19.91 -22.77
CA ARG A 206 17.25 -19.27 -21.57
C ARG A 206 18.05 -17.99 -21.87
N ARG A 207 18.94 -18.01 -22.87
CA ARG A 207 19.77 -16.84 -23.23
C ARG A 207 18.93 -15.65 -23.68
N TRP A 208 17.89 -15.89 -24.47
CA TRP A 208 16.96 -14.85 -24.92
C TRP A 208 16.07 -14.35 -23.78
N LEU A 209 15.67 -15.21 -22.86
CA LEU A 209 14.92 -14.81 -21.66
C LEU A 209 15.78 -13.98 -20.70
N ALA A 210 17.05 -14.34 -20.54
CA ALA A 210 18.02 -13.53 -19.79
C ALA A 210 18.21 -12.17 -20.46
N GLY A 211 18.41 -12.15 -21.79
CA GLY A 211 18.50 -10.91 -22.57
C GLY A 211 17.25 -10.03 -22.46
N LEU A 212 16.05 -10.64 -22.50
CA LEU A 212 14.78 -9.95 -22.28
C LEU A 212 14.70 -9.33 -20.88
N LEU A 213 15.05 -10.10 -19.85
CA LEU A 213 15.02 -9.62 -18.47
C LEU A 213 15.99 -8.45 -18.28
N SER A 214 17.26 -8.61 -18.70
CA SER A 214 18.28 -7.57 -18.63
C SER A 214 17.90 -6.33 -19.44
N ALA A 215 17.43 -6.49 -20.68
CA ALA A 215 17.04 -5.36 -21.52
C ALA A 215 15.82 -4.62 -20.94
N SER A 216 14.80 -5.35 -20.45
CA SER A 216 13.63 -4.73 -19.81
C SER A 216 14.03 -3.93 -18.57
N SER A 217 14.90 -4.51 -17.74
CA SER A 217 15.47 -3.86 -16.56
C SER A 217 16.23 -2.59 -16.90
N LEU A 218 17.15 -2.65 -17.87
CA LEU A 218 17.98 -1.52 -18.29
C LEU A 218 17.18 -0.42 -19.01
N LEU A 219 16.29 -0.79 -19.93
CA LEU A 219 15.42 0.17 -20.61
C LEU A 219 14.43 0.82 -19.64
N GLY A 220 13.96 0.07 -18.63
CA GLY A 220 13.12 0.61 -17.57
C GLY A 220 13.84 1.62 -16.66
N LEU A 221 15.18 1.59 -16.58
CA LEU A 221 15.96 2.58 -15.85
C LEU A 221 16.02 3.93 -16.59
N VAL A 222 15.91 3.94 -17.92
CA VAL A 222 16.06 5.16 -18.73
C VAL A 222 15.19 6.32 -18.22
N PRO A 223 13.87 6.18 -17.99
CA PRO A 223 13.08 7.30 -17.51
C PRO A 223 13.39 7.67 -16.04
N VAL A 224 13.81 6.71 -15.21
CA VAL A 224 14.23 6.98 -13.82
C VAL A 224 15.50 7.80 -13.79
N LEU A 225 16.49 7.42 -14.60
CA LEU A 225 17.75 8.14 -14.73
C LEU A 225 17.53 9.50 -15.40
N GLY A 226 16.69 9.57 -16.43
CA GLY A 226 16.34 10.82 -17.10
C GLY A 226 15.75 11.83 -16.12
N TRP A 227 14.73 11.44 -15.36
CA TRP A 227 14.18 12.29 -14.30
C TRP A 227 15.22 12.60 -13.21
N GLY A 228 15.90 11.57 -12.70
CA GLY A 228 16.82 11.70 -11.57
C GLY A 228 17.98 12.65 -11.85
N LEU A 229 18.58 12.58 -13.05
CA LEU A 229 19.67 13.45 -13.46
C LEU A 229 19.22 14.90 -13.64
N LEU A 230 18.05 15.11 -14.27
CA LEU A 230 17.51 16.46 -14.47
C LEU A 230 17.11 17.13 -13.15
N ALA A 231 16.44 16.38 -12.27
CA ALA A 231 16.01 16.88 -10.96
C ALA A 231 17.21 17.09 -10.01
N ASP A 232 18.25 16.26 -10.11
CA ASP A 232 19.49 16.46 -9.34
C ASP A 232 20.26 17.70 -9.81
N ALA A 233 20.36 17.92 -11.12
CA ALA A 233 20.93 19.14 -11.68
C ALA A 233 20.16 20.40 -11.20
N ALA A 234 18.83 20.36 -11.22
CA ALA A 234 17.98 21.45 -10.74
C ALA A 234 18.13 21.72 -9.23
N THR A 235 18.58 20.73 -8.46
CA THR A 235 18.76 20.83 -7.00
C THR A 235 20.23 20.96 -6.58
N ASN A 236 21.14 21.17 -7.54
CA ASN A 236 22.59 21.27 -7.31
C ASN A 236 23.15 20.05 -6.54
N GLY A 237 22.74 18.84 -6.90
CA GLY A 237 23.24 17.60 -6.28
C GLY A 237 22.55 17.20 -4.96
N ARG A 238 21.61 18.01 -4.45
CA ARG A 238 20.92 17.73 -3.17
C ARG A 238 19.97 16.53 -3.26
N LEU A 239 19.34 16.30 -4.41
CA LEU A 239 18.39 15.21 -4.57
C LEU A 239 19.11 13.85 -4.45
N LEU A 240 20.18 13.66 -5.22
CA LEU A 240 20.88 12.38 -5.29
C LEU A 240 21.66 12.09 -4.00
N SER A 241 22.31 13.10 -3.43
CA SER A 241 23.02 12.96 -2.15
C SER A 241 22.07 12.49 -1.03
N ALA A 242 20.87 13.07 -0.94
CA ALA A 242 19.86 12.65 0.03
C ALA A 242 19.19 11.31 -0.34
N ALA A 243 18.88 11.08 -1.62
CA ALA A 243 18.24 9.84 -2.06
C ALA A 243 19.15 8.61 -1.84
N ILE A 244 20.42 8.68 -2.23
CA ILE A 244 21.38 7.59 -2.07
C ILE A 244 21.81 7.47 -0.60
N GLY A 245 22.28 8.56 0.01
CA GLY A 245 22.83 8.53 1.36
C GLY A 245 21.82 8.08 2.41
N THR A 246 20.63 8.67 2.39
CA THR A 246 19.64 8.44 3.46
C THR A 246 18.72 7.25 3.17
N HIS A 247 18.25 7.08 1.91
CA HIS A 247 17.19 6.10 1.62
C HIS A 247 17.67 4.78 1.02
N VAL A 248 18.83 4.75 0.39
CA VAL A 248 19.45 3.50 -0.09
C VAL A 248 20.41 2.97 0.96
N ILE A 249 21.41 3.76 1.35
CA ILE A 249 22.45 3.33 2.30
C ILE A 249 21.90 3.31 3.73
N GLY A 250 21.35 4.44 4.20
CA GLY A 250 20.82 4.58 5.56
C GLY A 250 19.77 3.52 5.91
N ARG A 251 18.80 3.27 5.02
CA ARG A 251 17.73 2.27 5.23
C ARG A 251 18.22 0.81 5.24
N THR A 252 19.30 0.53 4.51
CA THR A 252 19.90 -0.80 4.45
C THR A 252 20.71 -1.09 5.71
N LEU A 253 21.46 -0.09 6.20
CA LEU A 253 22.38 -0.24 7.33
C LEU A 253 21.72 0.00 8.70
N ALA A 254 20.68 0.83 8.76
CA ALA A 254 20.03 1.22 10.01
C ALA A 254 18.49 1.19 9.91
N PRO A 255 17.80 0.84 11.01
CA PRO A 255 16.36 1.05 11.14
C PRO A 255 15.94 2.50 10.89
N MET A 256 14.91 2.70 10.06
CA MET A 256 14.29 4.01 9.88
C MET A 256 12.89 4.05 10.46
N GLU A 257 12.51 5.23 10.98
CA GLU A 257 11.16 5.54 11.44
C GLU A 257 10.57 4.54 12.47
N GLY A 258 11.42 3.96 13.33
CA GLY A 258 10.99 3.01 14.38
C GLY A 258 10.73 1.57 13.91
N HIS A 259 10.95 1.25 12.63
CA HIS A 259 10.62 -0.06 12.04
C HIS A 259 11.82 -1.04 12.04
N GLY A 260 12.64 -0.97 13.09
CA GLY A 260 13.83 -1.81 13.23
C GLY A 260 13.53 -3.18 13.78
N SER A 261 14.02 -4.22 13.12
CA SER A 261 14.12 -5.55 13.73
C SER A 261 15.39 -6.25 13.25
N GLY A 262 15.99 -7.07 14.12
CA GLY A 262 17.19 -7.83 13.79
C GLY A 262 16.99 -8.77 12.59
N ILE A 263 18.07 -9.13 11.91
CA ILE A 263 18.06 -10.04 10.73
C ILE A 263 17.35 -11.37 11.03
N LEU A 264 17.53 -11.91 12.25
CA LEU A 264 16.91 -13.17 12.68
C LEU A 264 15.39 -13.07 12.91
N VAL A 265 14.86 -11.87 13.14
CA VAL A 265 13.42 -11.61 13.33
C VAL A 265 12.70 -11.42 11.98
N GLY A 266 13.46 -11.14 10.91
CA GLY A 266 12.92 -10.88 9.58
C GLY A 266 12.07 -12.00 8.99
N PRO A 267 12.54 -13.25 8.95
CA PRO A 267 11.74 -14.35 8.40
C PRO A 267 10.44 -14.58 9.17
N LEU A 268 10.48 -14.45 10.51
CA LEU A 268 9.29 -14.58 11.35
C LEU A 268 8.30 -13.44 11.10
N TYR A 269 8.80 -12.20 11.08
CA TYR A 269 7.99 -11.01 10.76
C TYR A 269 7.28 -11.16 9.42
N TYR A 270 8.02 -11.52 8.38
CA TYR A 270 7.49 -11.69 7.03
C TYR A 270 6.60 -12.93 6.90
N GLY A 271 6.86 -13.98 7.68
CA GLY A 271 5.93 -15.09 7.86
C GLY A 271 4.57 -14.58 8.32
N VAL A 272 4.53 -13.81 9.41
CA VAL A 272 3.28 -13.20 9.93
C VAL A 272 2.63 -12.29 8.89
N VAL A 273 3.40 -11.49 8.16
CA VAL A 273 2.87 -10.64 7.08
C VAL A 273 2.18 -11.45 5.98
N VAL A 274 2.75 -12.58 5.55
CA VAL A 274 2.06 -13.48 4.60
C VAL A 274 0.81 -14.06 5.25
N LEU A 275 0.92 -14.58 6.48
CA LEU A 275 -0.20 -15.22 7.17
C LEU A 275 -1.41 -14.29 7.24
N VAL A 276 -1.22 -13.03 7.62
CA VAL A 276 -2.27 -12.01 7.77
C VAL A 276 -2.64 -11.37 6.44
N GLY A 277 -1.65 -10.90 5.69
CA GLY A 277 -1.87 -10.12 4.46
C GLY A 277 -2.48 -10.94 3.33
N PHE A 278 -2.21 -12.25 3.30
CA PHE A 278 -2.78 -13.22 2.37
C PHE A 278 -3.88 -14.09 3.01
N SER A 279 -4.25 -13.82 4.27
CA SER A 279 -5.39 -14.48 4.93
C SER A 279 -6.69 -14.19 4.18
N PRO A 280 -7.64 -15.14 4.10
CA PRO A 280 -7.59 -16.51 4.61
C PRO A 280 -6.97 -17.51 3.61
N PHE A 281 -6.53 -17.04 2.44
CA PHE A 281 -5.99 -17.88 1.36
C PHE A 281 -4.67 -18.58 1.71
N THR A 282 -3.98 -18.08 2.75
CA THR A 282 -2.88 -18.76 3.44
C THR A 282 -3.18 -20.24 3.75
N LEU A 283 -4.44 -20.60 4.02
CA LEU A 283 -4.88 -21.99 4.23
C LEU A 283 -4.44 -22.94 3.10
N LEU A 284 -4.34 -22.43 1.87
CA LEU A 284 -4.03 -23.19 0.67
C LEU A 284 -2.50 -23.33 0.42
N LEU A 285 -1.66 -22.50 1.04
CA LEU A 285 -0.22 -22.46 0.77
C LEU A 285 0.51 -23.77 1.10
N PRO A 286 0.22 -24.48 2.20
CA PRO A 286 0.86 -25.77 2.45
C PRO A 286 0.46 -26.85 1.44
N SER A 287 -0.76 -26.83 0.93
CA SER A 287 -1.17 -27.73 -0.17
C SER A 287 -0.39 -27.40 -1.45
N ALA A 288 -0.19 -26.11 -1.75
CA ALA A 288 0.67 -25.70 -2.86
C ALA A 288 2.11 -26.19 -2.69
N TRP A 289 2.66 -26.13 -1.47
CA TRP A 289 3.99 -26.66 -1.18
C TRP A 289 4.08 -28.18 -1.38
N VAL A 290 3.07 -28.94 -0.94
CA VAL A 290 3.02 -30.39 -1.18
C VAL A 290 2.97 -30.70 -2.68
N ARG A 291 2.21 -29.92 -3.47
CA ARG A 291 2.16 -30.07 -4.94
C ARG A 291 3.51 -29.81 -5.58
N ILE A 292 4.19 -28.75 -5.16
CA ILE A 292 5.53 -28.39 -5.64
C ILE A 292 6.53 -29.52 -5.39
N ARG A 293 6.52 -30.11 -4.18
CA ARG A 293 7.42 -31.20 -3.78
C ARG A 293 7.10 -32.54 -4.43
N SER A 294 5.82 -32.83 -4.64
CA SER A 294 5.37 -34.08 -5.27
C SER A 294 5.51 -34.09 -6.79
N GLY A 295 6.13 -33.06 -7.39
CA GLY A 295 6.26 -32.95 -8.84
C GLY A 295 4.92 -32.70 -9.53
N GLY A 296 4.09 -31.82 -8.95
CA GLY A 296 2.76 -31.45 -9.45
C GLY A 296 2.70 -31.01 -10.92
N VAL A 297 1.51 -30.60 -11.37
CA VAL A 297 1.20 -30.44 -12.82
C VAL A 297 1.90 -29.24 -13.45
N LEU A 298 2.40 -28.30 -12.65
CA LEU A 298 3.17 -27.15 -13.14
C LEU A 298 4.43 -27.62 -13.86
N ALA A 299 4.57 -27.19 -15.13
CA ALA A 299 5.79 -27.40 -15.89
C ALA A 299 7.00 -26.86 -15.09
N PRO A 300 8.18 -27.51 -15.18
CA PRO A 300 9.35 -27.13 -14.39
C PRO A 300 9.70 -25.62 -14.46
N GLY A 301 9.55 -25.01 -15.64
CA GLY A 301 9.81 -23.58 -15.85
C GLY A 301 8.77 -22.70 -15.16
N ALA A 302 7.49 -23.09 -15.20
CA ALA A 302 6.42 -22.37 -14.52
C ALA A 302 6.59 -22.42 -12.99
N ARG A 303 6.91 -23.59 -12.46
CA ARG A 303 7.24 -23.77 -11.03
C ARG A 303 8.43 -22.90 -10.62
N ALA A 304 9.50 -22.88 -11.41
CA ALA A 304 10.68 -22.06 -11.13
C ALA A 304 10.36 -20.55 -11.15
N ILE A 305 9.58 -20.08 -12.12
CA ILE A 305 9.13 -18.68 -12.20
C ILE A 305 8.33 -18.29 -10.95
N LEU A 306 7.29 -19.06 -10.61
CA LEU A 306 6.40 -18.72 -9.48
C LEU A 306 7.14 -18.78 -8.15
N LEU A 307 7.97 -19.79 -7.92
CA LEU A 307 8.80 -19.88 -6.71
C LEU A 307 9.81 -18.73 -6.64
N GLY A 308 10.48 -18.40 -7.75
CA GLY A 308 11.41 -17.29 -7.81
C GLY A 308 10.74 -15.97 -7.44
N CYS A 309 9.59 -15.67 -8.03
CA CYS A 309 8.82 -14.46 -7.72
C CYS A 309 8.26 -14.42 -6.29
N ALA A 310 7.84 -15.57 -5.74
CA ALA A 310 7.37 -15.64 -4.36
C ALA A 310 8.50 -15.47 -3.33
N LEU A 311 9.68 -16.03 -3.61
CA LEU A 311 10.82 -16.01 -2.69
C LEU A 311 11.67 -14.75 -2.80
N ALA A 312 11.77 -14.10 -3.97
CA ALA A 312 12.63 -12.94 -4.16
C ALA A 312 12.36 -11.79 -3.17
N PRO A 313 11.10 -11.37 -2.90
CA PRO A 313 10.81 -10.37 -1.88
C PRO A 313 11.21 -10.83 -0.48
N LEU A 314 10.95 -12.09 -0.14
CA LEU A 314 11.33 -12.65 1.16
C LEU A 314 12.84 -12.62 1.37
N LEU A 315 13.61 -13.08 0.38
CA LEU A 315 15.07 -13.12 0.43
C LEU A 315 15.66 -11.70 0.52
N LEU A 316 15.18 -10.78 -0.33
CA LEU A 316 15.68 -9.42 -0.35
C LEU A 316 15.36 -8.66 0.93
N PHE A 317 14.10 -8.69 1.38
CA PHE A 317 13.70 -7.84 2.50
C PHE A 317 14.01 -8.43 3.87
N THR A 318 14.28 -9.74 3.96
CA THR A 318 14.81 -10.36 5.18
C THR A 318 16.16 -9.76 5.58
N VAL A 319 17.02 -9.47 4.61
CA VAL A 319 18.35 -8.89 4.87
C VAL A 319 18.33 -7.37 5.06
N VAL A 320 17.22 -6.70 4.76
CA VAL A 320 17.06 -5.25 4.97
C VAL A 320 16.69 -4.96 6.43
N ALA A 321 17.37 -3.97 7.03
CA ALA A 321 17.16 -3.60 8.44
C ALA A 321 15.73 -3.09 8.70
N THR A 322 15.24 -2.18 7.86
CA THR A 322 13.87 -1.64 7.94
C THR A 322 12.86 -2.64 7.40
N LYS A 323 11.82 -2.98 8.18
CA LYS A 323 10.78 -3.93 7.74
C LYS A 323 9.40 -3.29 7.74
N LEU A 324 8.70 -3.41 6.61
CA LEU A 324 7.33 -2.94 6.41
C LEU A 324 6.47 -4.06 5.81
N PRO A 325 5.17 -4.16 6.15
CA PRO A 325 4.33 -5.27 5.69
C PRO A 325 4.23 -5.33 4.16
N HIS A 326 4.03 -4.18 3.52
CA HIS A 326 3.86 -4.08 2.07
C HIS A 326 5.11 -4.47 1.26
N TYR A 327 6.28 -4.65 1.88
CA TYR A 327 7.47 -5.14 1.18
C TYR A 327 7.28 -6.56 0.61
N LEU A 328 6.40 -7.38 1.19
CA LEU A 328 6.09 -8.69 0.65
C LEU A 328 4.97 -8.71 -0.39
N LEU A 329 4.26 -7.61 -0.61
CA LEU A 329 3.18 -7.55 -1.58
C LEU A 329 3.58 -8.07 -2.98
N PRO A 330 4.81 -7.80 -3.50
CA PRO A 330 5.24 -8.34 -4.79
C PRO A 330 5.27 -9.87 -4.90
N ALA A 331 5.27 -10.61 -3.79
CA ALA A 331 5.20 -12.08 -3.79
C ALA A 331 3.79 -12.61 -4.07
N PHE A 332 2.76 -11.78 -3.83
CA PHE A 332 1.37 -12.22 -3.77
C PHE A 332 0.81 -12.74 -5.10
N PRO A 333 1.11 -12.15 -6.28
CA PRO A 333 0.70 -12.72 -7.56
C PRO A 333 1.14 -14.19 -7.72
N ALA A 334 2.38 -14.49 -7.35
CA ALA A 334 2.92 -15.83 -7.45
C ALA A 334 2.34 -16.78 -6.40
N LEU A 335 2.21 -16.33 -5.15
CA LEU A 335 1.56 -17.09 -4.08
C LEU A 335 0.10 -17.42 -4.42
N ALA A 336 -0.62 -16.46 -5.01
CA ALA A 336 -2.00 -16.63 -5.44
C ALA A 336 -2.14 -17.68 -6.56
N LEU A 337 -1.26 -17.67 -7.56
CA LEU A 337 -1.25 -18.69 -8.61
C LEU A 337 -0.89 -20.08 -8.08
N LEU A 338 0.07 -20.18 -7.15
CA LEU A 338 0.43 -21.45 -6.50
C LEU A 338 -0.72 -22.00 -5.63
N ALA A 339 -1.36 -21.14 -4.84
CA ALA A 339 -2.53 -21.51 -4.04
C ALA A 339 -3.72 -21.96 -4.91
N ALA A 340 -3.95 -21.24 -6.02
CA ALA A 340 -5.03 -21.57 -6.96
C ALA A 340 -4.80 -22.91 -7.67
N GLU A 341 -3.56 -23.22 -8.09
CA GLU A 341 -3.24 -24.52 -8.69
C GLU A 341 -3.46 -25.67 -7.69
N ALA A 342 -3.09 -25.47 -6.42
CA ALA A 342 -3.33 -26.46 -5.38
C ALA A 342 -4.83 -26.70 -5.13
N ALA A 343 -5.63 -25.62 -5.12
CA ALA A 343 -7.07 -25.70 -4.97
C ALA A 343 -7.74 -26.39 -6.18
N GLU A 344 -7.32 -26.06 -7.40
CA GLU A 344 -7.85 -26.67 -8.63
C GLU A 344 -7.51 -28.15 -8.75
N SER A 345 -6.32 -28.56 -8.30
CA SER A 345 -5.89 -29.97 -8.31
C SER A 345 -6.54 -30.82 -7.21
N GLY A 346 -7.28 -30.21 -6.28
CA GLY A 346 -7.89 -30.92 -5.17
C GLY A 346 -6.90 -31.36 -4.07
N GLU A 347 -5.70 -30.79 -4.03
CA GLU A 347 -4.68 -31.16 -3.05
C GLU A 347 -5.10 -30.75 -1.63
N ARG A 348 -5.12 -31.73 -0.72
CA ARG A 348 -5.59 -31.57 0.66
C ARG A 348 -4.59 -31.98 1.72
N ARG A 349 -3.45 -32.59 1.34
CA ARG A 349 -2.42 -33.05 2.28
C ARG A 349 -1.83 -31.92 3.12
N GLY A 350 -1.86 -30.69 2.62
CA GLY A 350 -1.41 -29.51 3.36
C GLY A 350 -2.43 -28.92 4.33
N LEU A 351 -3.69 -29.40 4.36
CA LEU A 351 -4.77 -28.73 5.08
C LEU A 351 -4.51 -28.58 6.58
N VAL A 352 -3.99 -29.62 7.23
CA VAL A 352 -3.70 -29.59 8.68
C VAL A 352 -2.63 -28.54 8.98
N ALA A 353 -1.54 -28.52 8.19
CA ALA A 353 -0.50 -27.51 8.31
C ALA A 353 -1.05 -26.09 8.05
N GLY A 354 -1.96 -25.94 7.08
CA GLY A 354 -2.62 -24.66 6.81
C GLY A 354 -3.45 -24.15 7.99
N GLY A 355 -4.22 -25.04 8.63
CA GLY A 355 -4.97 -24.71 9.84
C GLY A 355 -4.06 -24.32 11.01
N LEU A 356 -2.96 -25.05 11.21
CA LEU A 356 -1.98 -24.72 12.25
C LEU A 356 -1.29 -23.37 12.02
N LEU A 357 -1.00 -23.01 10.76
CA LEU A 357 -0.44 -21.71 10.41
C LEU A 357 -1.40 -20.55 10.67
N LEU A 358 -2.72 -20.79 10.55
CA LEU A 358 -3.74 -19.77 10.83
C LEU A 358 -4.09 -19.64 12.31
N ALA A 359 -3.80 -20.65 13.14
CA ALA A 359 -4.15 -20.64 14.56
C ALA A 359 -3.60 -19.41 15.33
N PRO A 360 -2.33 -18.97 15.14
CA PRO A 360 -1.83 -17.75 15.76
C PRO A 360 -2.55 -16.49 15.28
N VAL A 361 -2.94 -16.42 14.00
CA VAL A 361 -3.70 -15.28 13.45
C VAL A 361 -5.06 -15.19 14.11
N VAL A 362 -5.74 -16.32 14.28
CA VAL A 362 -7.02 -16.41 15.00
C VAL A 362 -6.84 -16.00 16.47
N ALA A 363 -5.78 -16.45 17.14
CA ALA A 363 -5.50 -16.08 18.53
C ALA A 363 -5.24 -14.57 18.70
N VAL A 364 -4.48 -13.96 17.79
CA VAL A 364 -4.26 -12.51 17.77
C VAL A 364 -5.55 -11.75 17.46
N ALA A 365 -6.37 -12.24 16.52
CA ALA A 365 -7.67 -11.66 16.22
C ALA A 365 -8.61 -11.72 17.42
N LEU A 366 -8.60 -12.81 18.19
CA LEU A 366 -9.32 -12.95 19.45
C LEU A 366 -8.82 -11.97 20.52
N ALA A 367 -7.50 -11.82 20.67
CA ALA A 367 -6.93 -10.87 21.61
C ALA A 367 -7.26 -9.42 21.25
N ALA A 368 -7.16 -9.06 19.96
CA ALA A 368 -7.57 -7.77 19.44
C ALA A 368 -9.07 -7.52 19.66
N LEU A 369 -9.90 -8.53 19.45
CA LEU A 369 -11.33 -8.47 19.75
C LEU A 369 -11.58 -8.23 21.25
N GLY A 370 -10.88 -8.96 22.12
CA GLY A 370 -10.93 -8.76 23.58
C GLY A 370 -10.53 -7.35 23.99
N PHE A 371 -9.49 -6.79 23.36
CA PHE A 371 -9.07 -5.40 23.57
C PHE A 371 -10.13 -4.40 23.12
N VAL A 372 -10.71 -4.57 21.93
CA VAL A 372 -11.82 -3.73 21.43
C VAL A 372 -13.03 -3.77 22.38
N VAL A 373 -13.33 -4.94 22.94
CA VAL A 373 -14.38 -5.10 23.95
C VAL A 373 -14.01 -4.44 25.28
N ALA A 374 -12.75 -4.50 25.72
CA ALA A 374 -12.34 -3.97 27.01
C ALA A 374 -12.15 -2.44 27.04
N VAL A 375 -11.85 -1.80 25.92
CA VAL A 375 -11.46 -0.38 25.87
C VAL A 375 -12.65 0.53 25.50
N PRO A 376 -13.16 1.39 26.41
CA PRO A 376 -14.37 2.19 26.18
C PRO A 376 -14.34 3.14 24.98
N PRO A 377 -13.21 3.82 24.64
CA PRO A 377 -13.13 4.69 23.47
C PRO A 377 -13.51 4.04 22.14
N ILE A 378 -13.35 2.71 21.99
CA ILE A 378 -13.65 1.95 20.77
C ILE A 378 -14.95 1.14 20.88
N ALA A 379 -15.87 1.52 21.76
CA ALA A 379 -17.14 0.80 21.94
C ALA A 379 -17.94 0.65 20.63
N ALA A 380 -17.88 1.65 19.74
CA ALA A 380 -18.52 1.60 18.41
C ALA A 380 -17.96 0.50 17.49
N LEU A 381 -16.72 0.05 17.73
CA LEU A 381 -16.08 -1.03 16.96
C LEU A 381 -16.39 -2.43 17.50
N ARG A 382 -17.01 -2.57 18.68
CA ARG A 382 -17.23 -3.88 19.32
C ARG A 382 -18.11 -4.79 18.47
N ALA A 383 -19.33 -4.36 18.17
CA ALA A 383 -20.27 -5.14 17.37
C ALA A 383 -19.69 -5.52 15.98
N PRO A 384 -19.12 -4.58 15.19
CA PRO A 384 -18.55 -4.95 13.90
C PRO A 384 -17.29 -5.82 14.01
N ALA A 385 -16.45 -5.64 15.04
CA ALA A 385 -15.30 -6.51 15.27
C ALA A 385 -15.72 -7.94 15.62
N VAL A 386 -16.74 -8.11 16.49
CA VAL A 386 -17.29 -9.44 16.82
C VAL A 386 -17.90 -10.09 15.58
N ALA A 387 -18.71 -9.35 14.83
CA ALA A 387 -19.35 -9.86 13.62
C ALA A 387 -18.33 -10.29 12.56
N ALA A 388 -17.30 -9.48 12.32
CA ALA A 388 -16.20 -9.81 11.40
C ALA A 388 -15.44 -11.05 11.88
N PHE A 389 -15.12 -11.14 13.18
CA PHE A 389 -14.42 -12.30 13.74
C PHE A 389 -15.22 -13.59 13.58
N VAL A 390 -16.53 -13.58 13.89
CA VAL A 390 -17.42 -14.73 13.74
C VAL A 390 -17.54 -15.13 12.28
N ALA A 391 -17.70 -14.17 11.35
CA ALA A 391 -17.79 -14.44 9.93
C ALA A 391 -16.51 -15.09 9.38
N ILE A 392 -15.34 -14.52 9.67
CA ILE A 392 -14.03 -15.04 9.24
C ILE A 392 -13.74 -16.42 9.85
N SER A 393 -14.17 -16.65 11.08
CA SER A 393 -14.03 -17.97 11.72
C SER A 393 -14.94 -19.00 11.06
N ALA A 394 -16.20 -18.65 10.82
CA ALA A 394 -17.18 -19.52 10.19
C ALA A 394 -16.79 -19.88 8.74
N GLU A 395 -16.37 -18.91 7.93
CA GLU A 395 -15.92 -19.16 6.55
C GLU A 395 -14.68 -20.07 6.52
N THR A 396 -13.74 -19.89 7.45
CA THR A 396 -12.51 -20.69 7.52
C THR A 396 -12.83 -22.14 7.90
N VAL A 397 -13.71 -22.34 8.87
CA VAL A 397 -14.19 -23.67 9.27
C VAL A 397 -14.94 -24.35 8.12
N LEU A 398 -15.84 -23.62 7.44
CA LEU A 398 -16.60 -24.14 6.31
C LEU A 398 -15.68 -24.49 5.12
N ALA A 399 -14.71 -23.64 4.81
CA ALA A 399 -13.71 -23.91 3.78
C ALA A 399 -12.87 -25.13 4.12
N ALA A 400 -12.43 -25.27 5.37
CA ALA A 400 -11.70 -26.46 5.83
C ALA A 400 -12.57 -27.73 5.72
N ALA A 401 -13.87 -27.65 6.04
CA ALA A 401 -14.80 -28.77 5.85
C ALA A 401 -14.91 -29.16 4.37
N PHE A 402 -15.08 -28.19 3.45
CA PHE A 402 -15.09 -28.46 2.02
C PHE A 402 -13.78 -29.06 1.51
N LEU A 403 -12.61 -28.60 2.00
CA LEU A 403 -11.31 -29.19 1.66
C LEU A 403 -11.21 -30.65 2.15
N ARG A 404 -11.68 -30.96 3.36
CA ARG A 404 -11.73 -32.35 3.88
C ARG A 404 -12.62 -33.25 3.02
N SER A 405 -13.74 -32.73 2.53
CA SER A 405 -14.66 -33.45 1.64
C SER A 405 -14.19 -33.50 0.18
N GLY A 406 -12.98 -33.04 -0.15
CA GLY A 406 -12.45 -33.01 -1.52
C GLY A 406 -13.09 -31.96 -2.44
N ARG A 407 -13.88 -31.03 -1.89
CA ARG A 407 -14.56 -29.96 -2.61
C ARG A 407 -13.72 -28.67 -2.63
N SER A 408 -12.49 -28.74 -3.10
CA SER A 408 -11.52 -27.63 -3.00
C SER A 408 -11.96 -26.34 -3.71
N ARG A 409 -12.69 -26.44 -4.82
CA ARG A 409 -13.31 -25.27 -5.48
C ARG A 409 -14.36 -24.58 -4.60
N ALA A 410 -15.21 -25.35 -3.92
CA ALA A 410 -16.20 -24.80 -3.01
C ALA A 410 -15.53 -24.13 -1.79
N ALA A 411 -14.43 -24.71 -1.31
CA ALA A 411 -13.63 -24.09 -0.26
C ALA A 411 -13.04 -22.74 -0.70
N ALA A 412 -12.40 -22.69 -1.86
CA ALA A 412 -11.83 -21.45 -2.38
C ALA A 412 -12.93 -20.38 -2.62
N ALA A 413 -14.09 -20.78 -3.15
CA ALA A 413 -15.24 -19.90 -3.30
C ALA A 413 -15.76 -19.38 -1.95
N THR A 414 -15.81 -20.24 -0.92
CA THR A 414 -16.21 -19.87 0.45
C THR A 414 -15.27 -18.82 1.03
N LEU A 415 -13.96 -19.02 0.89
CA LEU A 415 -12.96 -18.05 1.33
C LEU A 415 -13.10 -16.71 0.60
N LEU A 416 -13.31 -16.72 -0.71
CA LEU A 416 -13.49 -15.50 -1.51
C LEU A 416 -14.76 -14.73 -1.11
N VAL A 417 -15.91 -15.42 -1.04
CA VAL A 417 -17.19 -14.81 -0.66
C VAL A 417 -17.14 -14.27 0.76
N GLY A 418 -16.60 -15.06 1.67
CA GLY A 418 -16.41 -14.68 3.07
C GLY A 418 -15.52 -13.45 3.22
N THR A 419 -14.36 -13.44 2.55
CA THR A 419 -13.46 -12.28 2.53
C THR A 419 -14.16 -11.04 1.97
N ALA A 420 -14.89 -11.17 0.86
CA ALA A 420 -15.66 -10.06 0.28
C ALA A 420 -16.72 -9.52 1.27
N ALA A 421 -17.42 -10.39 1.99
CA ALA A 421 -18.39 -10.01 3.01
C ALA A 421 -17.73 -9.34 4.22
N ALA A 422 -16.61 -9.87 4.71
CA ALA A 422 -15.83 -9.31 5.80
C ALA A 422 -15.31 -7.90 5.46
N LEU A 423 -14.85 -7.70 4.23
CA LEU A 423 -14.44 -6.39 3.72
C LEU A 423 -15.61 -5.42 3.63
N ALA A 424 -16.76 -5.86 3.10
CA ALA A 424 -17.96 -5.02 3.06
C ALA A 424 -18.39 -4.59 4.46
N ALA A 425 -18.32 -5.47 5.45
CA ALA A 425 -18.60 -5.16 6.85
C ALA A 425 -17.56 -4.19 7.45
N ALA A 426 -16.26 -4.42 7.21
CA ALA A 426 -15.20 -3.54 7.67
C ALA A 426 -15.35 -2.12 7.09
N VAL A 427 -15.75 -2.02 5.82
CA VAL A 427 -16.03 -0.74 5.16
C VAL A 427 -17.27 -0.07 5.73
N GLY A 428 -18.38 -0.81 5.87
CA GLY A 428 -19.66 -0.26 6.31
C GLY A 428 -19.66 0.21 7.76
N PHE A 429 -18.96 -0.52 8.64
CA PHE A 429 -19.02 -0.29 10.09
C PHE A 429 -17.68 0.09 10.72
N GLY A 430 -16.57 -0.44 10.22
CA GLY A 430 -15.24 -0.22 10.80
C GLY A 430 -14.64 1.14 10.44
N LEU A 431 -14.64 1.49 9.14
CA LEU A 431 -14.01 2.72 8.67
C LEU A 431 -14.63 4.01 9.24
N PRO A 432 -15.97 4.18 9.33
CA PRO A 432 -16.54 5.39 9.93
C PRO A 432 -16.11 5.60 11.39
N ALA A 433 -15.97 4.51 12.15
CA ALA A 433 -15.53 4.58 13.53
C ALA A 433 -14.03 4.93 13.65
N LEU A 434 -13.18 4.41 12.74
CA LEU A 434 -11.76 4.78 12.69
C LEU A 434 -11.56 6.23 12.20
N GLU A 435 -12.37 6.69 11.25
CA GLU A 435 -12.31 8.06 10.75
C GLU A 435 -12.61 9.07 11.87
N ALA A 436 -13.51 8.72 12.79
CA ALA A 436 -13.84 9.56 13.94
C ALA A 436 -12.67 9.83 14.90
N TRP A 437 -11.59 9.03 14.80
CA TRP A 437 -10.41 9.14 15.65
C TRP A 437 -9.33 10.06 15.10
N LYS A 438 -9.46 10.49 13.84
CA LYS A 438 -8.52 11.43 13.20
C LYS A 438 -8.92 12.86 13.59
N PRO A 439 -8.15 13.56 14.43
CA PRO A 439 -8.55 14.89 14.90
C PRO A 439 -8.36 15.95 13.81
N VAL A 440 -7.35 15.80 12.93
CA VAL A 440 -6.94 16.81 11.95
C VAL A 440 -8.04 17.16 10.92
N PRO A 441 -8.67 16.20 10.22
CA PRO A 441 -9.63 16.56 9.18
C PRO A 441 -10.87 17.28 9.73
N ARG A 442 -11.39 16.83 10.88
CA ARG A 442 -12.53 17.48 11.55
C ARG A 442 -12.18 18.89 12.01
N LEU A 443 -11.01 19.04 12.63
CA LEU A 443 -10.51 20.33 13.08
C LEU A 443 -10.34 21.31 11.91
N ALA A 444 -9.82 20.83 10.78
CA ALA A 444 -9.66 21.63 9.58
C ALA A 444 -11.00 22.07 8.95
N ILE A 445 -12.00 21.18 8.91
CA ILE A 445 -13.35 21.52 8.42
C ILE A 445 -13.97 22.62 9.28
N GLU A 446 -13.91 22.49 10.61
CA GLU A 446 -14.46 23.48 11.54
C GLU A 446 -13.72 24.82 11.45
N ALA A 447 -12.39 24.77 11.41
CA ALA A 447 -11.56 25.97 11.28
C ALA A 447 -11.83 26.73 9.96
N ARG A 448 -11.85 26.02 8.83
CA ARG A 448 -12.07 26.65 7.50
C ARG A 448 -13.48 27.21 7.34
N ARG A 449 -14.49 26.65 8.03
CA ARG A 449 -15.83 27.27 8.07
C ARG A 449 -15.82 28.65 8.71
N ALA A 450 -14.94 28.89 9.67
CA ALA A 450 -14.85 30.16 10.39
C ALA A 450 -14.00 31.21 9.67
N VAL A 451 -12.88 30.82 9.06
CA VAL A 451 -11.89 31.77 8.49
C VAL A 451 -11.59 31.57 6.99
N GLY A 452 -12.28 30.66 6.30
CA GLY A 452 -12.06 30.36 4.89
C GLY A 452 -10.68 29.74 4.62
N ASP A 453 -10.03 30.17 3.54
CA ASP A 453 -8.69 29.72 3.11
C ASP A 453 -7.56 30.60 3.68
N ALA A 454 -7.75 31.11 4.90
CA ALA A 454 -6.72 31.89 5.58
C ALA A 454 -5.39 31.13 5.68
N PRO A 455 -4.23 31.80 5.58
CA PRO A 455 -2.92 31.17 5.74
C PRO A 455 -2.82 30.42 7.07
N ALA A 456 -2.38 29.17 7.00
CA ALA A 456 -2.24 28.31 8.18
C ALA A 456 -0.78 28.18 8.62
N ALA A 457 -0.61 27.97 9.92
CA ALA A 457 0.66 27.64 10.56
C ALA A 457 0.45 26.53 11.58
N THR A 458 1.51 25.78 11.87
CA THR A 458 1.52 24.76 12.92
C THR A 458 2.64 24.98 13.92
N LEU A 459 2.36 24.69 15.20
CA LEU A 459 3.32 24.70 16.30
C LEU A 459 3.27 23.36 17.04
N GLY A 460 4.37 22.62 17.05
CA GLY A 460 4.52 21.39 17.85
C GLY A 460 3.67 20.19 17.41
N PHE A 461 2.92 20.29 16.30
CA PHE A 461 2.17 19.19 15.71
C PHE A 461 2.31 19.17 14.18
N GLU A 462 3.27 18.38 13.67
CA GLU A 462 3.69 18.40 12.28
C GLU A 462 3.33 17.12 11.51
N GLU A 463 2.24 16.46 11.89
CA GLU A 463 1.79 15.31 11.15
C GLU A 463 1.40 15.70 9.70
N PRO A 464 1.77 14.91 8.68
CA PRO A 464 1.53 15.23 7.28
C PRO A 464 0.10 15.62 6.90
N SER A 465 -0.90 15.06 7.58
CA SER A 465 -2.30 15.42 7.40
C SER A 465 -2.59 16.92 7.60
N VAL A 466 -1.82 17.61 8.46
CA VAL A 466 -1.97 19.06 8.68
C VAL A 466 -1.72 19.85 7.40
N PHE A 467 -0.65 19.51 6.69
CA PHE A 467 -0.22 20.19 5.46
C PHE A 467 -1.14 19.92 4.27
N VAL A 468 -2.01 18.91 4.37
CA VAL A 468 -3.04 18.60 3.38
C VAL A 468 -4.35 19.32 3.69
N HIS A 469 -4.82 19.26 4.94
CA HIS A 469 -6.19 19.66 5.28
C HIS A 469 -6.35 21.15 5.64
N PHE A 470 -5.30 21.80 6.17
CA PHE A 470 -5.40 23.18 6.67
C PHE A 470 -5.15 24.28 5.63
N GLY A 471 -5.21 23.96 4.33
CA GLY A 471 -5.34 24.95 3.28
C GLY A 471 -4.67 24.58 1.95
N PRO A 472 -5.04 25.23 0.84
CA PRO A 472 -4.40 25.04 -0.45
C PRO A 472 -2.97 25.59 -0.49
N GLY A 473 -2.70 26.64 0.30
CA GLY A 473 -1.38 27.26 0.43
C GLY A 473 -0.39 26.44 1.28
N PRO A 474 0.88 26.86 1.34
CA PRO A 474 1.86 26.26 2.24
C PRO A 474 1.46 26.52 3.70
N VAL A 475 1.47 25.48 4.54
CA VAL A 475 1.32 25.61 5.98
C VAL A 475 2.68 25.93 6.59
N GLU A 476 2.81 27.08 7.26
CA GLU A 476 4.07 27.53 7.87
C GLU A 476 4.40 26.71 9.12
N ARG A 477 5.65 26.24 9.24
CA ARG A 477 6.14 25.57 10.45
C ARG A 477 6.75 26.60 11.38
N LEU A 478 6.25 26.67 12.60
CA LEU A 478 6.74 27.57 13.63
C LEU A 478 7.66 26.80 14.58
N ALA A 479 8.93 27.21 14.64
CA ALA A 479 9.96 26.45 15.38
C ALA A 479 9.87 26.65 16.90
N SER A 480 9.28 27.77 17.34
CA SER A 480 9.19 28.12 18.77
C SER A 480 7.92 28.88 19.12
N GLU A 481 7.62 28.93 20.42
CA GLU A 481 6.56 29.76 20.99
C GLU A 481 6.74 31.24 20.62
N ALA A 482 7.98 31.75 20.60
CA ALA A 482 8.30 33.10 20.19
C ALA A 482 7.96 33.37 18.70
N ASP A 483 8.19 32.40 17.81
CA ASP A 483 7.82 32.50 16.41
C ASP A 483 6.30 32.54 16.25
N ALA A 484 5.59 31.71 17.03
CA ALA A 484 4.14 31.69 17.06
C ALA A 484 3.54 33.00 17.58
N ALA A 485 4.15 33.62 18.60
CA ALA A 485 3.74 34.94 19.08
C ALA A 485 3.97 36.04 18.04
N ARG A 486 5.10 36.02 17.33
CA ARG A 486 5.33 36.95 16.20
C ARG A 486 4.34 36.72 15.06
N TRP A 487 4.06 35.46 14.72
CA TRP A 487 3.07 35.08 13.72
C TRP A 487 1.66 35.54 14.10
N ALA A 488 1.29 35.42 15.38
CA ALA A 488 -0.02 35.82 15.89
C ALA A 488 -0.26 37.33 15.78
N ARG A 489 0.81 38.15 15.77
CA ARG A 489 0.73 39.62 15.67
C ARG A 489 0.77 40.15 14.22
N ARG A 490 0.92 39.29 13.21
CA ARG A 490 0.93 39.72 11.80
C ARG A 490 -0.45 40.27 11.40
N ALA A 491 -0.49 41.21 10.45
CA ALA A 491 -1.75 41.71 9.93
C ALA A 491 -2.51 40.64 9.12
N GLY A 492 -3.85 40.74 9.09
CA GLY A 492 -4.73 39.86 8.31
C GLY A 492 -5.11 38.55 8.99
N PRO A 493 -6.08 37.80 8.42
CA PRO A 493 -6.53 36.53 8.98
C PRO A 493 -5.42 35.47 8.92
N GLY A 494 -5.47 34.53 9.84
CA GLY A 494 -4.56 33.39 9.87
C GLY A 494 -5.07 32.31 10.79
N LEU A 495 -4.65 31.07 10.55
CA LEU A 495 -4.99 29.92 11.37
C LEU A 495 -3.75 29.28 12.01
N LEU A 496 -3.72 29.12 13.32
CA LEU A 496 -2.68 28.37 14.04
C LEU A 496 -3.26 27.05 14.53
N VAL A 497 -2.60 25.95 14.19
CA VAL A 497 -2.90 24.61 14.71
C VAL A 497 -1.82 24.22 15.71
N THR A 498 -2.23 23.78 16.90
CA THR A 498 -1.31 23.31 17.93
C THR A 498 -1.99 22.26 18.81
N THR A 499 -1.22 21.63 19.68
CA THR A 499 -1.77 20.75 20.74
C THR A 499 -2.25 21.59 21.91
N ARG A 500 -3.15 21.05 22.75
CA ARG A 500 -3.53 21.69 24.03
C ARG A 500 -2.32 22.07 24.88
N ALA A 501 -1.40 21.13 25.07
CA ALA A 501 -0.16 21.37 25.80
C ALA A 501 0.73 22.43 25.12
N GLY A 502 0.70 22.50 23.79
CA GLY A 502 1.39 23.53 23.02
C GLY A 502 0.80 24.92 23.22
N LEU A 503 -0.53 25.04 23.25
CA LEU A 503 -1.22 26.30 23.57
C LEU A 503 -0.94 26.75 25.00
N GLU A 504 -0.96 25.82 25.96
CA GLU A 504 -0.65 26.12 27.37
C GLU A 504 0.79 26.65 27.53
N ARG A 505 1.76 26.03 26.85
CA ARG A 505 3.15 26.52 26.80
C ARG A 505 3.26 27.89 26.13
N LEU A 506 2.62 28.07 24.98
CA LEU A 506 2.63 29.34 24.26
C LEU A 506 2.17 30.50 25.15
N VAL A 507 1.07 30.31 25.89
CA VAL A 507 0.52 31.33 26.79
C VAL A 507 1.36 31.51 28.04
N ALA A 508 1.99 30.44 28.55
CA ALA A 508 2.91 30.54 29.67
C ALA A 508 4.19 31.32 29.33
N CYS A 509 4.71 31.17 28.11
CA CYS A 509 5.93 31.84 27.66
C CYS A 509 5.69 33.28 27.18
N GLU A 510 4.62 33.52 26.41
CA GLU A 510 4.42 34.78 25.67
C GLU A 510 3.25 35.62 26.18
N GLY A 511 2.50 35.12 27.17
CA GLY A 511 1.31 35.76 27.71
C GLY A 511 0.10 35.66 26.78
N LEU A 512 -0.82 36.62 26.91
CA LEU A 512 -2.04 36.66 26.10
C LEU A 512 -1.71 37.15 24.68
N LEU A 513 -2.10 36.35 23.69
CA LEU A 513 -1.93 36.63 22.27
C LEU A 513 -3.28 36.96 21.61
N PRO A 514 -3.28 37.72 20.49
CA PRO A 514 -4.49 38.05 19.73
C PRO A 514 -5.00 36.86 18.89
N LEU A 515 -5.13 35.70 19.52
CA LEU A 515 -5.65 34.47 18.97
C LEU A 515 -7.03 34.13 19.57
N VAL A 516 -7.96 33.62 18.76
CA VAL A 516 -9.27 33.17 19.22
C VAL A 516 -9.43 31.68 18.91
N PRO A 517 -9.71 30.80 19.88
CA PRO A 517 -9.97 29.39 19.61
C PRO A 517 -11.23 29.24 18.78
N LEU A 518 -11.11 28.53 17.68
CA LEU A 518 -12.23 28.21 16.80
C LEU A 518 -12.83 26.86 17.15
N ALA A 519 -11.98 25.87 17.38
CA ALA A 519 -12.38 24.48 17.54
C ALA A 519 -11.33 23.69 18.33
N TRP A 520 -11.82 22.66 19.03
CA TRP A 520 -11.02 21.69 19.76
C TRP A 520 -11.40 20.30 19.27
N GLN A 521 -10.41 19.46 19.00
CA GLN A 521 -10.66 18.08 18.58
C GLN A 521 -9.70 17.12 19.29
N GLY A 522 -10.28 16.20 20.05
CA GLY A 522 -9.60 15.06 20.62
C GLY A 522 -9.55 13.89 19.64
N GLY A 523 -8.47 13.11 19.69
CA GLY A 523 -8.33 11.92 18.87
C GLY A 523 -7.02 11.19 19.16
N MET A 524 -6.58 10.39 18.20
CA MET A 524 -5.30 9.69 18.28
C MET A 524 -4.33 10.26 17.25
N ASN A 525 -3.10 10.54 17.68
CA ASN A 525 -1.99 10.64 16.76
C ASN A 525 -1.64 9.21 16.30
N VAL A 526 -2.10 8.87 15.10
CA VAL A 526 -1.93 7.52 14.52
C VAL A 526 -0.45 7.19 14.31
N SER A 527 0.39 8.17 13.99
CA SER A 527 1.83 7.98 13.80
C SER A 527 2.56 7.61 15.09
N LYS A 528 2.15 8.19 16.22
CA LYS A 528 2.78 8.00 17.54
C LYS A 528 2.03 7.03 18.46
N GLY A 529 0.83 6.61 18.08
CA GLY A 529 -0.01 5.73 18.90
C GLY A 529 -0.46 6.35 20.21
N ALA A 530 -0.54 7.68 20.30
CA ALA A 530 -0.83 8.41 21.52
C ALA A 530 -2.09 9.30 21.37
N PRO A 531 -2.89 9.46 22.43
CA PRO A 531 -4.00 10.41 22.43
C PRO A 531 -3.46 11.83 22.26
N VAL A 532 -4.19 12.64 21.51
CA VAL A 532 -3.86 14.05 21.27
C VAL A 532 -5.12 14.88 21.28
N GLU A 533 -5.01 16.08 21.85
CA GLU A 533 -6.04 17.11 21.78
C GLU A 533 -5.47 18.30 21.00
N LEU A 534 -6.08 18.59 19.86
CA LEU A 534 -5.68 19.66 18.96
C LEU A 534 -6.63 20.84 19.08
N VAL A 535 -6.09 22.03 18.88
CA VAL A 535 -6.83 23.28 18.85
C VAL A 535 -6.46 24.06 17.60
N ALA A 536 -7.47 24.64 16.96
CA ALA A 536 -7.31 25.58 15.86
C ALA A 536 -7.67 26.99 16.36
N LEU A 537 -6.77 27.95 16.12
CA LEU A 537 -6.85 29.31 16.62
C LEU A 537 -6.85 30.28 15.44
N ALA A 538 -7.80 31.21 15.40
CA ALA A 538 -7.84 32.31 14.43
C ALA A 538 -7.05 33.52 14.94
N ARG A 539 -6.41 34.25 14.03
CA ARG A 539 -5.90 35.59 14.32
C ARG A 539 -7.06 36.60 14.34
N GLY A 540 -7.29 37.30 15.45
CA GLY A 540 -8.37 38.31 15.47
C GLY A 540 -8.94 38.77 16.83
N GLY A 541 -8.33 38.45 17.97
CA GLY A 541 -8.82 38.90 19.29
C GLY A 541 -8.15 38.14 20.44
N PRO A 542 -8.15 38.64 21.69
CA PRO A 542 -7.39 38.01 22.78
C PRO A 542 -8.02 36.68 23.23
N TRP A 543 -7.21 35.62 23.37
CA TRP A 543 -7.64 34.39 24.04
C TRP A 543 -7.54 34.57 25.55
N THR A 544 -8.67 34.55 26.25
CA THR A 544 -8.67 34.41 27.72
C THR A 544 -8.90 32.95 28.09
N LYS A 545 -8.03 32.36 28.92
CA LYS A 545 -8.31 31.07 29.59
C LYS A 545 -9.72 31.14 30.18
N SER A 546 -10.65 30.34 29.66
CA SER A 546 -11.98 30.16 30.27
C SER A 546 -12.18 28.67 30.58
N PRO A 547 -12.72 28.32 31.76
CA PRO A 547 -12.62 26.98 32.33
C PRO A 547 -13.68 26.07 31.73
N ARG A 548 -13.26 24.95 31.12
CA ARG A 548 -14.05 23.72 31.04
C ARG A 548 -13.13 22.51 31.17
#